data_AF-A0A1G7HSU9-F1
#
_entry.id   AF-A0A1G7HSU9-F1
#
_cell.length_a   1.000
_cell.length_b   1.000
_cell.length_c   1.000
_cell.angle_alpha   90.00
_cell.angle_beta   90.00
_cell.angle_gamma   90.00
#
_symmetry.space_group_name_H-M   'P 1'
#
loop_
_entity.id
_entity.type
_entity.pdbx_description
1 polymer ?
#
loop_
_entity_poly.entity_id
_entity_poly.type
_entity_poly.pdbx_seq_one_letter_code
_entity_poly.pdbx_strand_id
1 'polypeptide(L)'
;MGLRSWVTGLLGDEGSAASTADDGDDGQLELTVDVERRAGSMLEHYGLSGEDARQIAEILAAELAREEGYARSMIADRVARELDMDDDRARTIVDTEVASIRNLARVRTFTEQAGEEVRFRWIDSVGQDDSPVCADVRAAIDERGPVSLGELRSIIREAAAEHPSGTPERADDLVPHEQCRHTVVRHVE
;
A
#
# COMPACT_ATOMS: atom_id res chain seq x y z
N MET A 1 19.62 -10.30 -31.70
CA MET A 1 18.45 -10.15 -30.81
C MET A 1 18.98 -9.64 -29.49
N GLY A 2 18.93 -8.33 -29.28
CA GLY A 2 19.56 -7.66 -28.15
C GLY A 2 18.50 -6.95 -27.31
N LEU A 3 18.45 -7.30 -26.03
CA LEU A 3 17.63 -6.66 -25.00
C LEU A 3 18.19 -5.25 -24.74
N ARG A 4 17.37 -4.21 -24.93
CA ARG A 4 17.72 -2.84 -24.59
C ARG A 4 17.22 -2.54 -23.18
N SER A 5 18.21 -2.31 -22.32
CA SER A 5 18.15 -1.69 -21.01
C SER A 5 17.44 -0.34 -21.05
N TRP A 6 16.49 -0.11 -20.14
CA TRP A 6 15.87 1.19 -19.86
C TRP A 6 15.89 1.42 -18.35
N VAL A 7 17.07 1.75 -17.82
CA VAL A 7 17.20 2.48 -16.56
C VAL A 7 18.30 3.50 -16.76
N THR A 8 17.92 4.75 -17.01
CA THR A 8 18.82 5.90 -16.86
C THR A 8 17.99 7.12 -16.51
N GLY A 9 18.15 7.58 -15.27
CA GLY A 9 17.61 8.86 -14.83
C GLY A 9 17.39 8.90 -13.33
N LEU A 10 18.49 8.91 -12.55
CA LEU A 10 18.67 9.56 -11.23
C LEU A 10 19.77 8.82 -10.45
N LEU A 11 21.03 9.11 -10.80
CA LEU A 11 22.17 8.92 -9.91
C LEU A 11 22.97 10.21 -9.90
N GLY A 12 22.93 10.90 -8.77
CA GLY A 12 23.81 12.00 -8.41
C GLY A 12 24.35 11.75 -7.00
N ASP A 13 25.55 11.15 -6.99
CA ASP A 13 26.68 11.29 -6.05
C ASP A 13 26.53 11.08 -4.52
N GLU A 14 27.17 9.98 -4.10
CA GLU A 14 27.86 9.58 -2.86
C GLU A 14 27.83 10.47 -1.58
N GLY A 15 27.40 9.86 -0.47
CA GLY A 15 27.65 10.40 0.89
C GLY A 15 27.00 9.61 2.04
N SER A 16 27.73 8.62 2.58
CA SER A 16 27.77 8.11 3.97
C SER A 16 26.53 8.17 4.91
N ALA A 17 26.26 6.99 5.51
CA ALA A 17 25.60 6.71 6.80
C ALA A 17 24.06 6.56 6.85
N ALA A 18 23.66 5.30 7.09
CA ALA A 18 22.45 4.81 7.75
C ALA A 18 21.22 5.73 7.83
N SER A 19 20.25 5.48 6.95
CA SER A 19 18.83 5.69 7.21
C SER A 19 18.03 4.92 6.15
N THR A 20 17.35 3.85 6.55
CA THR A 20 16.28 3.24 5.74
C THR A 20 15.05 4.13 5.88
N ALA A 21 15.07 5.27 5.19
CA ALA A 21 13.88 6.04 4.91
C ALA A 21 13.34 5.54 3.56
N ASP A 22 12.17 4.89 3.63
CA ASP A 22 11.29 4.62 2.50
C ASP A 22 10.72 5.97 2.00
N ASP A 23 11.60 6.82 1.48
CA ASP A 23 11.24 8.08 0.83
C ASP A 23 10.92 7.79 -0.63
N GLY A 24 9.77 7.16 -0.85
CA GLY A 24 9.07 7.29 -2.11
C GLY A 24 8.69 8.76 -2.28
N ASP A 25 9.09 9.34 -3.40
CA ASP A 25 8.67 10.67 -3.90
C ASP A 25 7.14 10.73 -4.07
N ASP A 26 6.44 10.78 -2.94
CA ASP A 26 4.99 10.86 -2.79
C ASP A 26 4.55 12.33 -2.95
N GLY A 27 4.95 12.96 -4.06
CA GLY A 27 4.62 14.35 -4.38
C GLY A 27 3.17 14.68 -4.00
N GLN A 28 3.03 15.44 -2.91
CA GLN A 28 1.78 15.98 -2.35
C GLN A 28 0.54 15.06 -2.46
N LEU A 29 0.67 13.76 -2.13
CA LEU A 29 -0.50 12.90 -2.00
C LEU A 29 -1.35 13.35 -0.82
N GLU A 30 -2.62 13.71 -1.07
CA GLU A 30 -3.56 14.01 0.01
C GLU A 30 -4.03 12.69 0.66
N LEU A 31 -3.49 12.35 1.83
CA LEU A 31 -3.83 11.11 2.52
C LEU A 31 -5.09 11.29 3.37
N THR A 32 -6.26 11.19 2.73
CA THR A 32 -7.56 11.23 3.43
C THR A 32 -7.93 9.86 3.97
N VAL A 33 -8.31 9.79 5.25
CA VAL A 33 -8.79 8.56 5.89
C VAL A 33 -10.28 8.67 6.21
N ASP A 34 -11.10 7.82 5.59
CA ASP A 34 -12.48 7.59 6.01
C ASP A 34 -12.48 6.66 7.23
N VAL A 35 -12.61 7.26 8.42
CA VAL A 35 -12.49 6.54 9.70
C VAL A 35 -13.52 5.41 9.83
N GLU A 36 -14.77 5.63 9.44
CA GLU A 36 -15.83 4.63 9.63
C GLU A 36 -15.64 3.43 8.69
N ARG A 37 -15.37 3.70 7.40
CA ARG A 37 -15.07 2.63 6.44
C ARG A 37 -13.83 1.85 6.87
N ARG A 38 -12.78 2.56 7.29
CA ARG A 38 -11.50 1.95 7.66
C ARG A 38 -11.63 1.10 8.92
N ALA A 39 -12.34 1.59 9.93
CA ALA A 39 -12.64 0.82 11.14
C ALA A 39 -13.45 -0.44 10.83
N GLY A 40 -14.42 -0.36 9.91
CA GLY A 40 -15.17 -1.54 9.44
C GLY A 40 -14.26 -2.62 8.83
N SER A 41 -13.37 -2.23 7.90
CA SER A 41 -12.40 -3.13 7.27
C SER A 41 -11.45 -3.76 8.31
N MET A 42 -10.94 -2.97 9.27
CA MET A 42 -10.06 -3.46 10.33
C MET A 42 -10.75 -4.41 11.31
N LEU A 43 -11.99 -4.14 11.69
CA LEU A 43 -12.77 -4.99 12.58
C LEU A 43 -12.93 -6.39 11.98
N GLU A 44 -13.33 -6.45 10.72
CA GLU A 44 -13.58 -7.71 10.01
C GLU A 44 -12.28 -8.51 9.82
N HIS A 45 -11.20 -7.82 9.49
CA HIS A 45 -9.96 -8.47 9.10
C HIS A 45 -9.04 -8.83 10.27
N TYR A 46 -8.84 -7.91 11.22
CA TYR A 46 -7.91 -8.11 12.33
C TYR A 46 -8.57 -8.67 13.60
N GLY A 47 -9.89 -8.90 13.59
CA GLY A 47 -10.62 -9.39 14.75
C GLY A 47 -10.54 -8.46 15.96
N LEU A 48 -10.54 -7.15 15.71
CA LEU A 48 -10.49 -6.11 16.73
C LEU A 48 -11.88 -5.83 17.28
N SER A 49 -11.95 -5.22 18.47
CA SER A 49 -13.21 -4.61 18.90
C SER A 49 -13.53 -3.40 18.01
N GLY A 50 -14.82 -3.02 17.93
CA GLY A 50 -15.21 -1.83 17.16
C GLY A 50 -14.60 -0.53 17.72
N GLU A 51 -14.34 -0.47 19.02
CA GLU A 51 -13.67 0.66 19.66
C GLU A 51 -12.19 0.71 19.24
N ASP A 52 -11.48 -0.42 19.33
CA ASP A 52 -10.07 -0.51 18.95
C ASP A 52 -9.86 -0.20 17.46
N ALA A 53 -10.69 -0.79 16.59
CA ALA A 53 -10.61 -0.56 15.14
C ALA A 53 -10.84 0.92 14.80
N ARG A 54 -11.81 1.57 15.48
CA ARG A 54 -12.07 3.00 15.32
C ARG A 54 -10.89 3.83 15.81
N GLN A 55 -10.34 3.53 16.98
CA GLN A 55 -9.22 4.27 17.53
C GLN A 55 -7.97 4.17 16.64
N ILE A 56 -7.67 3.00 16.09
CA ILE A 56 -6.57 2.85 15.11
C ILE A 56 -6.83 3.69 13.87
N ALA A 57 -8.05 3.67 13.33
CA ALA A 57 -8.42 4.49 12.17
C ALA A 57 -8.30 6.01 12.45
N GLU A 58 -8.65 6.46 13.66
CA GLU A 58 -8.48 7.85 14.10
C GLU A 58 -7.00 8.23 14.27
N ILE A 59 -6.18 7.34 14.82
CA ILE A 59 -4.72 7.54 14.92
C ILE A 59 -4.12 7.68 13.52
N LEU A 60 -4.47 6.79 12.58
CA LEU A 60 -4.03 6.88 11.19
C LEU A 60 -4.46 8.21 10.55
N ALA A 61 -5.73 8.61 10.71
CA ALA A 61 -6.22 9.87 10.17
C ALA A 61 -5.44 11.08 10.71
N ALA A 62 -5.17 11.11 12.01
CA ALA A 62 -4.46 12.21 12.66
C ALA A 62 -2.98 12.29 12.25
N GLU A 63 -2.28 11.15 12.20
CA GLU A 63 -0.85 11.10 11.91
C GLU A 63 -0.56 11.32 10.41
N LEU A 64 -1.38 10.77 9.52
CA LEU A 64 -1.21 10.94 8.07
C LEU A 64 -1.54 12.36 7.58
N ALA A 65 -2.32 13.13 8.35
CA ALA A 65 -2.66 14.51 8.03
C ALA A 65 -1.60 15.53 8.49
N ARG A 66 -0.51 15.09 9.13
CA ARG A 66 0.55 15.99 9.65
C ARG A 66 1.35 16.61 8.51
N GLU A 67 1.53 17.94 8.56
CA GLU A 67 2.35 18.69 7.59
C GLU A 67 3.84 18.31 7.64
N GLU A 68 4.33 17.94 8.82
CA GLU A 68 5.74 17.55 9.05
C GLU A 68 6.08 16.14 8.52
N GLY A 69 5.10 15.44 7.94
CA GLY A 69 5.20 14.02 7.60
C GLY A 69 5.01 13.11 8.81
N TYR A 70 5.19 11.81 8.58
CA TYR A 70 4.97 10.77 9.58
C TYR A 70 5.97 9.63 9.40
N ALA A 71 6.30 8.96 10.50
CA ALA A 71 7.03 7.69 10.48
C ALA A 71 6.08 6.56 10.88
N ARG A 72 6.00 5.50 10.08
CA ARG A 72 5.11 4.35 10.37
C ARG A 72 5.40 3.73 11.74
N SER A 73 6.67 3.71 12.15
CA SER A 73 7.06 3.27 13.49
C SER A 73 6.42 4.10 14.60
N MET A 74 6.37 5.42 14.48
CA MET A 74 5.72 6.27 15.49
C MET A 74 4.21 6.01 15.58
N ILE A 75 3.57 5.75 14.44
CA ILE A 75 2.14 5.39 14.40
C ILE A 75 1.94 4.03 15.10
N ALA A 76 2.78 3.03 14.79
CA ALA A 76 2.73 1.71 15.40
C ALA A 76 2.96 1.77 16.92
N ASP A 77 3.98 2.50 17.38
CA ASP A 77 4.29 2.70 18.80
C ASP A 77 3.12 3.38 19.52
N ARG A 78 2.44 4.32 18.86
CA ARG A 78 1.25 4.98 19.38
C ARG A 78 0.07 4.01 19.51
N VAL A 79 -0.18 3.19 18.49
CA VAL A 79 -1.22 2.15 18.51
C VAL A 79 -0.94 1.14 19.62
N ALA A 80 0.27 0.59 19.70
CA ALA A 80 0.67 -0.36 20.74
C ALA A 80 0.43 0.20 22.14
N ARG A 81 0.90 1.43 22.40
CA ARG A 81 0.76 2.09 23.69
C ARG A 81 -0.68 2.44 24.06
N GLU A 82 -1.48 2.93 23.11
CA GLU A 82 -2.84 3.42 23.41
C GLU A 82 -3.88 2.30 23.52
N LEU A 83 -3.61 1.15 22.88
CA LEU A 83 -4.53 0.00 22.87
C LEU A 83 -4.00 -1.21 23.67
N ASP A 84 -2.87 -1.08 24.38
CA ASP A 84 -2.18 -2.19 25.06
C ASP A 84 -1.99 -3.40 24.11
N MET A 85 -1.64 -3.09 22.86
CA MET A 85 -1.50 -4.06 21.78
C MET A 85 -0.03 -4.46 21.64
N ASP A 86 0.20 -5.73 21.34
CA ASP A 86 1.52 -6.25 20.97
C ASP A 86 2.17 -5.43 19.84
N ASP A 87 3.45 -5.09 20.00
CA ASP A 87 4.19 -4.20 19.08
C ASP A 87 4.25 -4.73 17.65
N ASP A 88 4.43 -6.05 17.48
CA ASP A 88 4.52 -6.67 16.15
C ASP A 88 3.16 -6.71 15.47
N ARG A 89 2.10 -6.92 16.24
CA ARG A 89 0.72 -6.80 15.75
C ARG A 89 0.39 -5.36 15.35
N ALA A 90 0.72 -4.39 16.19
CA ALA A 90 0.51 -2.97 15.90
C ALA A 90 1.26 -2.54 14.62
N ARG A 91 2.52 -2.96 14.48
CA ARG A 91 3.32 -2.72 13.27
C ARG A 91 2.69 -3.34 12.03
N THR A 92 2.24 -4.60 12.12
CA THR A 92 1.62 -5.31 11.00
C THR A 92 0.37 -4.61 10.51
N ILE A 93 -0.50 -4.19 11.43
CA ILE A 93 -1.71 -3.41 11.11
C ILE A 93 -1.30 -2.09 10.46
N VAL A 94 -0.47 -1.29 11.12
CA VAL A 94 -0.08 0.04 10.62
C VAL A 94 0.58 -0.03 9.25
N ASP A 95 1.53 -0.94 9.03
CA ASP A 95 2.21 -1.05 7.74
C ASP A 95 1.25 -1.42 6.61
N THR A 96 0.33 -2.36 6.87
CA THR A 96 -0.69 -2.77 5.90
C THR A 96 -1.65 -1.64 5.58
N GLU A 97 -2.16 -0.96 6.61
CA GLU A 97 -3.15 0.10 6.45
C GLU A 97 -2.57 1.35 5.80
N VAL A 98 -1.34 1.74 6.16
CA VAL A 98 -0.66 2.86 5.52
C VAL A 98 -0.39 2.57 4.04
N ALA A 99 0.05 1.35 3.70
CA ALA A 99 0.25 0.95 2.31
C ALA A 99 -1.06 1.00 1.50
N SER A 100 -2.15 0.49 2.08
CA SER A 100 -3.50 0.58 1.50
C SER A 100 -3.92 2.03 1.25
N ILE A 101 -3.80 2.90 2.27
CA ILE A 101 -4.18 4.31 2.18
C ILE A 101 -3.38 5.03 1.09
N ARG A 102 -2.07 4.81 1.03
CA ARG A 102 -1.21 5.37 -0.02
C ARG A 102 -1.62 4.90 -1.42
N ASN A 103 -1.87 3.60 -1.60
CA ASN A 103 -2.29 3.07 -2.90
C ASN A 103 -3.64 3.62 -3.34
N LEU A 104 -4.61 3.76 -2.41
CA LEU A 104 -5.90 4.39 -2.71
C LEU A 104 -5.76 5.88 -3.05
N ALA A 105 -4.90 6.61 -2.34
CA ALA A 105 -4.61 8.02 -2.63
C ALA A 105 -3.96 8.20 -4.01
N ARG A 106 -3.03 7.31 -4.39
CA ARG A 106 -2.44 7.28 -5.73
C ARG A 106 -3.48 7.03 -6.81
N VAL A 107 -4.32 6.01 -6.63
CA VAL A 107 -5.42 5.72 -7.56
C VAL A 107 -6.32 6.94 -7.74
N ARG A 108 -6.77 7.56 -6.65
CA ARG A 108 -7.60 8.77 -6.72
C ARG A 108 -6.89 9.89 -7.49
N THR A 109 -5.65 10.20 -7.13
CA THR A 109 -4.84 11.24 -7.78
C THR A 109 -4.70 10.99 -9.28
N PHE A 110 -4.40 9.75 -9.67
CA PHE A 110 -4.23 9.40 -11.08
C PHE A 110 -5.55 9.52 -11.85
N THR A 111 -6.66 9.04 -11.28
CA THR A 111 -7.99 9.16 -11.86
C THR A 111 -8.44 10.62 -11.99
N GLU A 112 -8.17 11.47 -11.01
CA GLU A 112 -8.48 12.91 -11.07
C GLU A 112 -7.67 13.63 -12.15
N GLN A 113 -6.39 13.27 -12.33
CA GLN A 113 -5.50 13.92 -13.29
C GLN A 113 -5.75 13.50 -14.75
N ALA A 114 -6.04 12.23 -15.00
CA ALA A 114 -6.06 11.66 -16.35
C ALA A 114 -7.42 11.05 -16.75
N GLY A 115 -8.43 11.09 -15.87
CA GLY A 115 -9.78 10.61 -16.16
C GLY A 115 -9.92 9.08 -16.12
N GLU A 116 -10.96 8.57 -16.79
CA GLU A 116 -11.35 7.15 -16.73
C GLU A 116 -10.45 6.19 -17.53
N GLU A 117 -9.56 6.72 -18.38
CA GLU A 117 -8.66 5.91 -19.22
C GLU A 117 -7.36 5.48 -18.51
N VAL A 118 -7.21 5.83 -17.22
CA VAL A 118 -6.02 5.51 -16.43
C VAL A 118 -5.79 4.01 -16.34
N ARG A 119 -4.60 3.59 -16.76
CA ARG A 119 -4.09 2.23 -16.59
C ARG A 119 -3.07 2.18 -15.47
N PHE A 120 -3.09 1.09 -14.72
CA PHE A 120 -2.27 0.87 -13.54
C PHE A 120 -1.31 -0.30 -13.73
N ARG A 121 -0.19 -0.24 -13.01
CA ARG A 121 0.72 -1.36 -12.78
C ARG A 121 0.89 -1.58 -11.28
N TRP A 122 1.23 -2.81 -10.92
CA TRP A 122 1.57 -3.23 -9.56
C TRP A 122 3.08 -3.47 -9.52
N ILE A 123 3.81 -2.62 -8.81
CA ILE A 123 5.28 -2.68 -8.78
C ILE A 123 5.79 -2.95 -7.37
N ASP A 124 6.88 -3.69 -7.30
CA ASP A 124 7.62 -3.91 -6.06
C ASP A 124 8.32 -2.61 -5.63
N SER A 125 8.37 -2.40 -4.32
CA SER A 125 9.28 -1.46 -3.68
C SER A 125 10.69 -2.07 -3.65
N VAL A 126 11.40 -2.00 -4.77
CA VAL A 126 12.84 -2.30 -4.95
C VAL A 126 13.40 -3.46 -4.10
N GLY A 127 13.44 -4.67 -4.69
CA GLY A 127 14.55 -5.62 -4.47
C GLY A 127 14.35 -6.66 -3.36
N GLN A 128 13.13 -7.15 -3.17
CA GLN A 128 12.85 -8.27 -2.26
C GLN A 128 12.11 -9.42 -2.96
N ASP A 129 12.13 -10.59 -2.32
CA ASP A 129 11.32 -11.72 -2.73
C ASP A 129 9.83 -11.34 -2.58
N ASP A 130 9.12 -11.30 -3.71
CA ASP A 130 7.67 -11.15 -3.70
C ASP A 130 7.05 -12.27 -2.86
N SER A 131 6.06 -11.94 -2.04
CA SER A 131 5.16 -12.96 -1.52
C SER A 131 4.54 -13.73 -2.71
N PRO A 132 4.18 -15.02 -2.55
CA PRO A 132 3.52 -15.76 -3.62
C PRO A 132 2.29 -15.04 -4.19
N VAL A 133 1.54 -14.34 -3.33
CA VAL A 133 0.39 -13.52 -3.75
C VAL A 133 0.81 -12.38 -4.68
N CYS A 134 1.84 -11.61 -4.31
CA CYS A 134 2.31 -10.49 -5.14
C CYS A 134 2.95 -10.97 -6.44
N ALA A 135 3.65 -12.11 -6.41
CA ALA A 135 4.23 -12.71 -7.59
C ALA A 135 3.15 -13.04 -8.62
N ASP A 136 2.01 -13.59 -8.19
CA ASP A 136 0.89 -13.93 -9.08
C ASP A 136 0.15 -12.68 -9.59
N VAL A 137 -0.05 -11.67 -8.73
CA VAL A 137 -0.58 -10.36 -9.17
C VAL A 137 0.31 -9.75 -10.25
N ARG A 138 1.63 -9.75 -10.03
CA ARG A 138 2.60 -9.22 -11.00
C ARG A 138 2.58 -10.02 -12.29
N ALA A 139 2.62 -11.35 -12.21
CA ALA A 139 2.59 -12.22 -13.39
C ALA A 139 1.34 -11.97 -14.26
N ALA A 140 0.18 -11.83 -13.64
CA ALA A 140 -1.08 -11.54 -14.34
C ALA A 140 -1.06 -10.17 -15.04
N ILE A 141 -0.42 -9.16 -14.44
CA ILE A 141 -0.28 -7.82 -15.04
C ILE A 141 0.79 -7.82 -16.13
N ASP A 142 1.90 -8.52 -15.95
CA ASP A 142 2.97 -8.63 -16.95
C ASP A 142 2.49 -9.33 -18.23
N GLU A 143 1.61 -10.33 -18.09
CA GLU A 143 0.98 -11.03 -19.23
C GLU A 143 0.00 -10.14 -19.99
N ARG A 144 -0.84 -9.37 -19.27
CA ARG A 144 -1.93 -8.57 -19.86
C ARG A 144 -1.49 -7.17 -20.28
N GLY A 145 -0.39 -6.69 -19.71
CA GLY A 145 -0.01 -5.28 -19.73
C GLY A 145 -0.79 -4.44 -18.72
N PRO A 146 -0.67 -3.10 -18.80
CA PRO A 146 -1.36 -2.17 -17.90
C PRO A 146 -2.88 -2.37 -17.86
N VAL A 147 -3.45 -2.38 -16.66
CA VAL A 147 -4.87 -2.75 -16.43
C VAL A 147 -5.69 -1.59 -15.87
N SER A 148 -7.01 -1.60 -16.06
CA SER A 148 -7.93 -0.69 -15.36
C SER A 148 -7.98 -0.98 -13.85
N LEU A 149 -8.53 -0.06 -13.05
CA LEU A 149 -8.69 -0.28 -11.60
C LEU A 149 -9.56 -1.51 -11.28
N GLY A 150 -10.64 -1.71 -12.05
CA GLY A 150 -11.53 -2.85 -11.88
C GLY A 150 -10.81 -4.17 -12.13
N GLU A 151 -10.01 -4.24 -13.20
CA GLU A 151 -9.18 -5.40 -13.52
C GLU A 151 -8.10 -5.63 -12.46
N LEU A 152 -7.43 -4.56 -11.98
CA LEU A 152 -6.43 -4.67 -10.90
C LEU A 152 -7.05 -5.30 -9.64
N ARG A 153 -8.24 -4.84 -9.23
CA ARG A 153 -8.95 -5.39 -8.07
C ARG A 153 -9.34 -6.86 -8.28
N SER A 154 -9.78 -7.23 -9.48
CA SER A 154 -10.07 -8.62 -9.80
C SER A 154 -8.82 -9.50 -9.73
N ILE A 155 -7.70 -9.04 -10.28
CA ILE A 155 -6.41 -9.74 -10.22
C ILE A 155 -5.96 -9.94 -8.78
N ILE A 156 -6.01 -8.89 -7.96
CA ILE A 156 -5.66 -8.97 -6.53
C ILE A 156 -6.55 -9.99 -5.82
N ARG A 157 -7.87 -9.94 -6.06
CA ARG A 157 -8.84 -10.86 -5.44
C ARG A 157 -8.58 -12.31 -5.82
N GLU A 158 -8.36 -12.58 -7.11
CA GLU A 158 -8.08 -13.92 -7.64
C GLU A 158 -6.79 -14.48 -7.04
N ALA A 159 -5.68 -13.73 -7.14
CA ALA A 159 -4.41 -14.15 -6.58
C ALA A 159 -4.53 -14.38 -5.06
N ALA A 160 -5.09 -13.42 -4.32
CA ALA A 160 -5.24 -13.56 -2.87
C ALA A 160 -6.08 -14.78 -2.46
N ALA A 161 -7.10 -15.17 -3.22
CA ALA A 161 -7.92 -16.34 -2.92
C ALA A 161 -7.18 -17.68 -3.09
N GLU A 162 -6.11 -17.71 -3.88
CA GLU A 162 -5.32 -18.93 -4.15
C GLU A 162 -4.26 -19.22 -3.08
N HIS A 163 -4.01 -18.26 -2.17
CA HIS A 163 -2.93 -18.35 -1.19
C HIS A 163 -3.44 -18.31 0.26
N PRO A 164 -2.87 -19.13 1.17
CA PRO A 164 -3.25 -19.12 2.59
C PRO A 164 -3.04 -17.77 3.31
N SER A 165 -2.10 -16.96 2.83
CA SER A 165 -1.79 -15.64 3.39
C SER A 165 -2.53 -14.50 2.68
N GLY A 166 -3.39 -14.80 1.70
CA GLY A 166 -4.08 -13.79 0.93
C GLY A 166 -5.33 -13.26 1.61
N THR A 167 -5.71 -12.03 1.23
CA THR A 167 -6.84 -11.28 1.80
C THR A 167 -7.82 -10.86 0.69
N PRO A 168 -8.50 -11.81 0.02
CA PRO A 168 -9.32 -11.53 -1.17
C PRO A 168 -10.47 -10.54 -0.91
N GLU A 169 -11.01 -10.51 0.30
CA GLU A 169 -12.00 -9.54 0.76
C GLU A 169 -11.49 -8.10 0.75
N ARG A 170 -10.17 -7.90 0.81
CA ARG A 170 -9.51 -6.59 0.85
C ARG A 170 -8.97 -6.12 -0.50
N ALA A 171 -9.37 -6.77 -1.60
CA ALA A 171 -8.95 -6.38 -2.93
C ALA A 171 -9.36 -4.94 -3.30
N ASP A 172 -10.51 -4.48 -2.83
CA ASP A 172 -10.98 -3.11 -3.10
C ASP A 172 -10.17 -2.04 -2.34
N ASP A 173 -9.51 -2.45 -1.25
CA ASP A 173 -8.53 -1.69 -0.47
C ASP A 173 -7.10 -1.81 -1.02
N LEU A 174 -6.91 -2.56 -2.10
CA LEU A 174 -5.61 -2.84 -2.73
C LEU A 174 -4.63 -3.53 -1.77
N VAL A 175 -5.15 -4.45 -0.95
CA VAL A 175 -4.37 -5.27 -0.02
C VAL A 175 -4.48 -6.73 -0.47
N PRO A 176 -3.47 -7.28 -1.18
CA PRO A 176 -3.45 -8.69 -1.53
C PRO A 176 -3.14 -9.60 -0.33
N HIS A 177 -2.35 -9.11 0.62
CA HIS A 177 -1.96 -9.77 1.86
C HIS A 177 -1.44 -8.74 2.88
N GLU A 178 -1.31 -9.16 4.15
CA GLU A 178 -0.70 -8.33 5.20
C GLU A 178 0.76 -7.95 4.89
N GLN A 179 1.19 -6.76 5.31
CA GLN A 179 2.54 -6.22 5.10
C GLN A 179 2.95 -6.13 3.63
N CYS A 180 1.99 -6.10 2.70
CA CYS A 180 2.27 -5.88 1.29
C CYS A 180 2.97 -4.53 1.08
N ARG A 181 4.12 -4.55 0.41
CA ARG A 181 4.94 -3.36 0.13
C ARG A 181 4.78 -2.82 -1.29
N HIS A 182 3.98 -3.52 -2.10
CA HIS A 182 3.80 -3.15 -3.48
C HIS A 182 2.99 -1.86 -3.63
N THR A 183 3.37 -1.10 -4.65
CA THR A 183 2.79 0.20 -4.94
C THR A 183 2.06 0.17 -6.27
N VAL A 184 0.88 0.82 -6.28
CA VAL A 184 0.17 1.12 -7.52
C VAL A 184 0.81 2.33 -8.19
N VAL A 185 1.18 2.18 -9.45
CA VAL A 185 1.65 3.28 -10.29
C VAL A 185 0.79 3.45 -11.53
N ARG A 186 0.67 4.69 -12.01
CA ARG A 186 0.06 4.99 -13.30
C ARG A 186 1.01 4.57 -14.42
N HIS A 187 0.44 3.92 -15.44
CA HIS A 187 1.14 3.73 -16.70
C HIS A 187 1.08 5.02 -17.53
N VAL A 188 2.25 5.47 -18.02
CA VAL A 188 2.39 6.58 -18.95
C VAL A 188 3.06 6.02 -20.21
N GLU A 189 2.49 6.31 -21.37
CA GLU A 189 3.04 5.94 -22.69
C GLU A 189 4.26 6.79 -23.08
#